data_AF-A0A8T0C824-F1
#
_entry.id   AF-A0A8T0C824-F1
#
_cell.length_a   1.000
_cell.length_b   1.000
_cell.length_c   1.000
_cell.angle_alpha   90.00
_cell.angle_beta   90.00
_cell.angle_gamma   90.00
#
_symmetry.space_group_name_H-M   'P 1'
#
loop_
_entity.id
_entity.type
_entity.pdbx_description
1 polymer ?
#
loop_
_entity_poly.entity_id
_entity_poly.type
_entity_poly.pdbx_seq_one_letter_code
_entity_poly.pdbx_strand_id
1 'polypeptide(L)'
;MKGPVAAKHNIKRMDRLLGNTAMHNDRLAIYRFHARLTCGANPMPILLVDWADVREQLRLMTLRASVSIQGLSMIVYERTFTFAQCNSPNFHQLFLDELAIILP
;
A
#
# COMPACT_ATOMS: atom_id res chain seq x y z
N MET A 1 -0.12 -2.01 23.83
CA MET A 1 0.93 -1.24 24.55
C MET A 1 0.29 -0.12 25.37
N LYS A 2 0.22 -0.26 26.70
CA LYS A 2 -0.12 0.85 27.63
C LYS A 2 1.13 1.17 28.45
N GLY A 3 2.03 1.95 27.86
CA GLY A 3 3.09 2.63 28.63
C GLY A 3 2.59 4.00 29.09
N PRO A 4 3.23 4.65 30.09
CA PRO A 4 2.79 5.91 30.71
C PRO A 4 3.01 7.15 29.81
N VAL A 5 3.01 6.94 28.50
CA VAL A 5 3.29 7.98 27.50
C VAL A 5 1.97 8.66 27.15
N ALA A 6 1.87 9.95 27.44
CA ALA A 6 0.67 10.72 27.12
C ALA A 6 0.32 10.62 25.61
N ALA A 7 -0.97 10.57 25.27
CA ALA A 7 -1.46 10.41 23.90
C ALA A 7 -0.80 11.38 22.90
N LYS A 8 -0.53 12.62 23.34
CA LYS A 8 0.21 13.64 22.60
C LYS A 8 1.55 13.15 22.06
N HIS A 9 2.30 12.39 22.84
CA HIS A 9 3.60 11.87 22.43
C HIS A 9 3.47 10.73 21.41
N ASN A 10 2.43 9.91 21.49
CA ASN A 10 2.15 8.87 20.49
C ASN A 10 1.73 9.47 19.14
N ILE A 11 0.91 10.52 19.16
CA ILE A 11 0.57 11.28 17.94
C ILE A 11 1.83 11.84 17.29
N LYS A 12 2.70 12.50 18.06
CA LYS A 12 3.99 13.01 17.55
C LYS A 12 4.93 11.91 17.05
N ARG A 13 4.83 10.69 17.58
CA ARG A 13 5.64 9.55 17.08
C ARG A 13 5.15 9.10 15.71
N MET A 14 3.83 9.01 15.52
CA MET A 14 3.28 8.70 14.20
C MET A 14 3.56 9.79 13.18
N ASP A 15 3.45 11.06 13.56
CA ASP A 15 3.80 12.18 12.69
C ASP A 15 5.27 12.11 12.19
N ARG A 16 6.22 11.84 13.10
CA ARG A 16 7.63 11.63 12.73
C ARG A 16 7.85 10.38 11.87
N LEU A 17 7.09 9.32 12.11
CA LEU A 17 7.17 8.09 11.32
C LEU A 17 6.68 8.35 9.88
N LEU A 18 5.55 9.05 9.73
CA LEU A 18 5.00 9.43 8.42
C LEU A 18 5.91 10.38 7.65
N GLY A 19 6.62 11.27 8.34
CA GLY A 19 7.63 12.17 7.74
C GLY A 19 9.01 11.53 7.52
N ASN A 20 9.21 10.25 7.82
CA ASN A 20 10.51 9.60 7.71
C ASN A 20 10.80 9.17 6.26
N THR A 21 11.73 9.89 5.61
CA THR A 21 12.14 9.61 4.22
C THR A 21 12.82 8.26 4.05
N ALA A 22 13.59 7.79 5.05
CA ALA A 22 14.20 6.47 4.99
C ALA A 22 13.13 5.37 4.96
N MET A 23 12.09 5.50 5.78
CA MET A 23 10.96 4.56 5.75
C MET A 23 10.23 4.57 4.40
N HIS A 24 10.08 5.75 3.79
CA HIS A 24 9.46 5.88 2.47
C HIS A 24 10.29 5.21 1.36
N ASN A 25 11.62 5.27 1.45
CA ASN A 25 12.51 4.56 0.54
C ASN A 25 12.38 3.04 0.70
N ASP A 26 12.19 2.57 1.93
CA ASP A 26 12.02 1.15 2.26
C ASP A 26 10.59 0.62 2.06
N ARG A 27 9.66 1.44 1.55
CA ARG A 27 8.24 1.07 1.42
C ARG A 27 8.03 -0.24 0.67
N LEU A 28 8.80 -0.51 -0.39
CA LEU A 28 8.68 -1.74 -1.17
C LEU A 28 9.08 -2.97 -0.35
N ALA A 29 10.10 -2.84 0.51
CA ALA A 29 10.49 -3.92 1.41
C ALA A 29 9.42 -4.19 2.47
N ILE A 30 8.76 -3.13 2.98
CA ILE A 30 7.62 -3.25 3.90
C ILE A 30 6.45 -3.97 3.23
N TYR A 31 6.08 -3.56 2.01
CA TYR A 31 5.03 -4.24 1.24
C TYR A 31 5.39 -5.69 0.94
N ARG A 32 6.64 -6.00 0.56
CA ARG A 32 7.08 -7.38 0.32
C ARG A 32 6.98 -8.25 1.57
N PHE A 33 7.35 -7.70 2.73
CA PHE A 33 7.14 -8.40 4.01
C PHE A 33 5.65 -8.65 4.28
N HIS A 34 4.79 -7.65 4.06
CA HIS A 34 3.35 -7.79 4.22
C HIS A 34 2.75 -8.83 3.26
N ALA A 35 3.11 -8.79 1.98
CA ALA A 35 2.66 -9.71 0.94
C ALA A 35 3.06 -11.16 1.24
N ARG A 36 4.26 -11.39 1.80
CA ARG A 36 4.65 -12.73 2.27
C ARG A 36 3.75 -13.26 3.38
N LEU A 37 3.29 -12.39 4.28
CA LEU A 37 2.39 -12.79 5.37
C LEU A 37 0.96 -13.06 4.88
N THR A 38 0.46 -12.27 3.92
CA THR A 38 -0.92 -12.38 3.43
C THR A 38 -1.07 -13.41 2.32
N CYS A 39 -0.13 -13.44 1.37
CA CYS A 39 -0.18 -14.31 0.20
C CYS A 39 0.68 -15.57 0.33
N GLY A 40 1.66 -15.63 1.23
CA GLY A 40 2.64 -16.72 1.27
C GLY A 40 2.08 -18.11 1.59
N ALA A 41 0.89 -18.20 2.20
CA ALA A 41 0.24 -19.48 2.48
C ALA A 41 -0.55 -20.05 1.29
N ASN A 42 -0.88 -19.22 0.30
CA ASN A 42 -1.62 -19.62 -0.89
C ASN A 42 -0.69 -19.57 -2.11
N PRO A 43 -0.40 -20.71 -2.77
CA PRO A 43 0.48 -20.72 -3.95
C PRO A 43 -0.09 -19.95 -5.16
N MET A 44 -1.38 -19.65 -5.18
CA MET A 44 -2.02 -18.91 -6.27
C MET A 44 -3.09 -17.93 -5.72
N PRO A 45 -2.69 -16.80 -5.12
CA PRO A 45 -3.62 -15.80 -4.64
C PRO A 45 -4.30 -15.09 -5.81
N ILE A 46 -5.61 -14.86 -5.72
CA ILE A 46 -6.34 -14.00 -6.64
C ILE A 46 -6.32 -12.59 -6.10
N LEU A 47 -5.74 -11.67 -6.87
CA LEU A 47 -5.65 -10.25 -6.55
C LEU A 47 -6.67 -9.47 -7.35
N LEU A 48 -7.42 -8.61 -6.67
CA LEU A 48 -8.29 -7.62 -7.28
C LEU A 48 -7.52 -6.31 -7.39
N VAL A 49 -7.50 -5.73 -8.59
CA VAL A 49 -6.79 -4.48 -8.88
C VAL A 49 -7.77 -3.41 -9.33
N ASP A 50 -7.85 -2.31 -8.59
CA ASP A 50 -8.80 -1.22 -8.84
C ASP A 50 -8.22 0.17 -8.55
N TRP A 51 -8.83 1.19 -9.16
CA TRP A 51 -8.52 2.60 -8.95
C TRP A 51 -9.45 3.22 -7.90
N ALA A 52 -8.89 4.00 -6.99
CA ALA A 52 -9.63 4.76 -5.97
C ALA A 52 -9.15 6.22 -5.88
N ASP A 53 -10.05 7.17 -5.61
CA ASP A 53 -9.67 8.57 -5.31
C ASP A 53 -9.25 8.69 -3.83
N VAL A 54 -8.09 9.33 -3.58
CA VAL A 54 -7.51 9.50 -2.24
C VAL A 54 -8.15 10.68 -1.50
N ARG A 55 -8.61 11.70 -2.21
CA ARG A 55 -9.27 12.88 -1.65
C ARG A 55 -10.21 13.43 -2.70
N GLU A 56 -11.51 13.37 -2.43
CA GLU A 56 -12.58 13.94 -3.24
C GLU A 56 -12.13 15.25 -3.91
N GLN A 57 -11.70 15.15 -5.17
CA GLN A 57 -11.21 16.23 -6.04
C GLN A 57 -10.42 15.72 -7.24
N LEU A 58 -10.25 14.39 -7.42
CA LEU A 58 -9.54 13.83 -8.57
C LEU A 58 -8.14 14.43 -8.73
N ARG A 59 -7.41 14.63 -7.62
CA ARG A 59 -6.02 15.11 -7.66
C ARG A 59 -5.05 13.95 -7.65
N LEU A 60 -5.33 12.99 -6.77
CA LEU A 60 -4.50 11.81 -6.56
C LEU A 60 -5.38 10.57 -6.66
N MET A 61 -5.04 9.71 -7.60
CA MET A 61 -5.66 8.42 -7.79
C MET A 61 -4.72 7.35 -7.24
N THR A 62 -5.25 6.35 -6.55
CA THR A 62 -4.50 5.19 -6.08
C THR A 62 -4.89 3.98 -6.88
N LEU A 63 -3.91 3.28 -7.43
CA LEU A 63 -4.09 1.93 -7.94
C LEU A 63 -3.72 0.96 -6.81
N ARG A 64 -4.60 0.01 -6.54
CA ARG A 64 -4.52 -0.85 -5.37
C ARG A 64 -4.71 -2.30 -5.77
N ALA A 65 -3.86 -3.18 -5.27
CA ALA A 65 -3.99 -4.62 -5.36
C ALA A 65 -4.38 -5.16 -3.99
N SER A 66 -5.48 -5.90 -3.94
CA SER A 66 -5.99 -6.51 -2.71
C SER A 66 -6.30 -7.99 -2.87
N VAL A 67 -6.15 -8.74 -1.78
CA VAL A 67 -6.50 -10.16 -1.71
C VAL A 67 -7.68 -10.32 -0.75
N SER A 68 -8.61 -11.22 -1.07
CA SER A 68 -9.68 -11.59 -0.15
C SER A 68 -9.19 -12.65 0.83
N ILE A 69 -9.14 -12.32 2.11
CA ILE A 69 -8.77 -13.24 3.19
C ILE A 69 -9.93 -13.28 4.18
N GLN A 70 -10.55 -14.45 4.32
CA GLN A 70 -11.69 -14.66 5.22
C GLN A 70 -12.84 -13.65 5.00
N GLY A 71 -13.07 -13.23 3.75
CA GLY A 71 -14.11 -12.25 3.40
C GLY A 71 -13.72 -10.79 3.61
N LEU A 72 -12.50 -10.50 4.06
CA LEU A 72 -11.95 -9.15 4.15
C LEU A 72 -11.01 -8.88 2.98
N SER A 73 -11.18 -7.71 2.35
CA SER A 73 -10.20 -7.20 1.38
C SER A 73 -8.98 -6.65 2.13
N MET A 74 -7.84 -7.32 1.97
CA MET A 74 -6.56 -6.88 2.51
C MET A 74 -5.68 -6.32 1.40
N ILE A 75 -5.11 -5.14 1.63
CA ILE A 75 -4.28 -4.46 0.63
C ILE A 75 -2.89 -5.08 0.62
N VAL A 76 -2.50 -5.65 -0.51
CA VAL A 76 -1.16 -6.23 -0.70
C VAL A 76 -0.19 -5.14 -1.12
N TYR A 77 -0.62 -4.27 -2.04
CA TYR A 77 0.17 -3.16 -2.54
C TYR A 77 -0.73 -2.04 -3.05
N GLU A 78 -0.28 -0.80 -2.89
CA GLU A 78 -0.95 0.36 -3.47
C GLU A 78 0.06 1.42 -3.90
N ARG A 79 -0.27 2.16 -4.96
CA ARG A 79 0.54 3.25 -5.47
C ARG A 79 -0.32 4.44 -5.86
N THR A 80 0.12 5.62 -5.46
CA THR A 80 -0.51 6.90 -5.79
C THR A 80 0.04 7.47 -7.09
N PHE A 81 -0.85 8.04 -7.88
CA PHE A 81 -0.60 8.69 -9.16
C PHE A 81 -1.36 10.02 -9.21
N THR A 82 -0.93 10.92 -10.09
CA THR A 82 -1.76 12.10 -10.40
C THR A 82 -2.95 11.67 -11.26
N PHE A 83 -4.03 12.44 -11.23
CA PHE A 83 -5.21 12.11 -12.03
C PHE A 83 -4.95 12.02 -13.54
N ALA A 84 -4.03 12.84 -14.07
CA ALA A 84 -3.62 12.77 -15.48
C ALA A 84 -2.97 11.43 -15.86
N GLN A 85 -2.46 10.68 -14.88
CA GLN A 85 -1.82 9.37 -15.07
C GLN A 85 -2.82 8.22 -14.89
N CYS A 86 -4.03 8.50 -14.38
CA CYS A 86 -5.07 7.51 -14.19
C CYS A 86 -5.45 6.87 -15.52
N ASN A 87 -5.68 5.56 -15.53
CA ASN A 87 -6.01 4.77 -16.73
C ASN A 87 -4.94 4.80 -17.85
N SER A 88 -3.74 5.32 -17.58
CA SER A 88 -2.63 5.24 -18.52
C SER A 88 -2.00 3.84 -18.49
N PRO A 89 -1.85 3.16 -19.65
CA PRO A 89 -1.26 1.83 -19.71
C PRO A 89 0.16 1.76 -19.13
N ASN A 90 0.97 2.81 -19.33
CA ASN A 90 2.36 2.84 -18.87
C ASN A 90 2.45 2.84 -17.34
N PHE A 91 1.59 3.60 -16.67
CA PHE A 91 1.57 3.67 -15.20
C PHE A 91 0.90 2.45 -14.58
N HIS A 92 -0.07 1.84 -15.28
CA HIS A 92 -0.61 0.55 -14.89
C HIS A 92 0.45 -0.55 -14.99
N GLN A 93 1.23 -0.59 -16.08
CA GLN A 93 2.32 -1.57 -16.23
C GLN A 93 3.40 -1.37 -15.16
N LEU A 94 3.80 -0.13 -14.90
CA LEU A 94 4.75 0.19 -13.81
C LEU A 94 4.26 -0.33 -12.45
N PHE A 95 2.96 -0.21 -12.17
CA PHE A 95 2.36 -0.78 -10.97
C PHE A 95 2.44 -2.32 -10.94
N LEU A 96 2.16 -2.98 -12.06
CA LEU A 96 2.25 -4.44 -12.16
C LEU A 96 3.69 -4.94 -12.01
N ASP A 97 4.67 -4.22 -12.56
CA ASP A 97 6.09 -4.56 -12.44
C ASP A 97 6.55 -4.49 -10.98
N GLU A 98 6.12 -3.46 -10.23
CA GLU A 98 6.42 -3.37 -8.79
C GLU A 98 5.65 -4.40 -7.97
N LEU A 99 4.39 -4.67 -8.31
CA LEU A 99 3.60 -5.73 -7.67
C LEU A 99 4.29 -7.09 -7.83
N ALA A 100 4.84 -7.40 -9.01
CA ALA A 100 5.58 -8.64 -9.25
C ALA A 100 6.83 -8.77 -8.37
N ILE A 101 7.51 -7.67 -8.04
CA ILE A 101 8.66 -7.65 -7.11
C ILE A 101 8.23 -7.85 -5.64
N ILE A 102 7.00 -7.44 -5.31
CA ILE A 102 6.45 -7.49 -3.95
C ILE A 102 5.88 -8.87 -3.62
N LEU A 103 5.29 -9.55 -4.60
CA LEU A 103 4.68 -10.86 -4.37
C LEU A 103 5.73 -11.93 -4.04
N PRO A 104 5.37 -12.92 -3.18
CA PRO A 104 6.27 -13.98 -2.74
C PRO A 104 6.61 -14.99 -3.85
#